data_AF-A0A521YLY0-F1
#
_entry.id   AF-A0A521YLY0-F1
#
_cell.length_a   1.000
_cell.length_b   1.000
_cell.length_c   1.000
_cell.angle_alpha   90.00
_cell.angle_beta   90.00
_cell.angle_gamma   90.00
#
_symmetry.space_group_name_H-M   'P 1'
#
loop_
_entity.id
_entity.type
_entity.pdbx_description
1 polymer ?
#
loop_
_entity_poly.entity_id
_entity_poly.type
_entity_poly.pdbx_seq_one_letter_code
_entity_poly.pdbx_strand_id
1 'polypeptide(L)'
;ACFPGGFGTLDELFETLTLIQTGKSRRRPILLFGTDFWRRLINFELLVDTGMISPQDVNLFHYVETAEEGWGLLQREYGLGMPPSQTGHFAADI
;
A
#
# COMPACT_ATOMS: atom_id res chain seq x y z
N ALA A 1 -0.05 -3.67 -6.94
CA ALA A 1 -0.66 -4.86 -6.31
C ALA A 1 0.20 -6.05 -6.68
N CYS A 2 0.41 -6.98 -5.76
CA CYS A 2 1.20 -8.19 -5.94
C CYS A 2 0.33 -9.40 -5.57
N PHE A 3 0.28 -10.38 -6.46
CA PHE A 3 -0.37 -11.67 -6.24
C PHE A 3 0.68 -12.72 -5.86
N PRO A 4 0.28 -13.88 -5.29
CA PRO A 4 1.22 -14.94 -4.98
C PRO A 4 2.10 -15.30 -6.18
N GLY A 5 3.41 -15.34 -5.96
CA GLY A 5 4.39 -15.47 -7.03
C GLY A 5 5.78 -15.89 -6.53
N GLY A 6 6.69 -16.12 -7.47
CA GLY A 6 8.06 -16.56 -7.19
C GLY A 6 9.06 -15.40 -7.12
N PHE A 7 10.32 -15.69 -7.46
CA PHE A 7 11.42 -14.72 -7.33
C PHE A 7 11.20 -13.39 -8.06
N GLY A 8 10.66 -13.38 -9.28
CA GLY A 8 10.41 -12.14 -10.00
C GLY A 8 9.40 -11.23 -9.29
N THR A 9 8.34 -11.81 -8.74
CA THR A 9 7.34 -11.06 -7.95
C THR A 9 7.93 -10.53 -6.65
N LEU A 10 8.81 -11.31 -6.01
CA LEU A 10 9.50 -10.89 -4.80
C LEU A 10 10.48 -9.74 -5.07
N ASP A 11 11.22 -9.81 -6.16
CA ASP A 11 12.15 -8.76 -6.60
C ASP A 11 11.41 -7.43 -6.80
N GLU A 12 10.35 -7.44 -7.61
CA GLU A 12 9.50 -6.24 -7.83
C GLU A 12 8.87 -5.72 -6.53
N LEU A 13 8.42 -6.61 -5.65
CA LEU A 13 7.82 -6.24 -4.37
C LEU A 13 8.85 -5.51 -3.47
N PHE A 14 10.03 -6.10 -3.28
CA PHE A 14 11.05 -5.53 -2.41
C PHE A 14 11.69 -4.27 -3.00
N GLU A 15 11.87 -4.21 -4.32
CA GLU A 15 12.28 -2.98 -4.99
C GLU A 15 11.27 -1.86 -4.75
N THR A 16 9.97 -2.13 -4.95
CA THR A 16 8.91 -1.15 -4.73
C THR A 16 8.85 -0.68 -3.27
N LEU A 17 8.93 -1.60 -2.31
CA LEU A 17 8.98 -1.27 -0.88
C LEU A 17 10.18 -0.36 -0.57
N THR A 18 11.37 -0.70 -1.07
CA THR A 18 12.59 0.06 -0.84
C THR A 18 12.52 1.46 -1.45
N LEU A 19 11.99 1.59 -2.68
CA LEU A 19 11.82 2.88 -3.34
C LEU A 19 10.86 3.80 -2.59
N ILE A 20 9.77 3.26 -2.01
CA ILE A 20 8.83 4.05 -1.21
C ILE A 20 9.43 4.40 0.15
N GLN A 21 10.04 3.42 0.84
CA GLN A 21 10.69 3.60 2.13
C GLN A 21 11.76 4.70 2.09
N THR A 22 12.58 4.73 1.03
CA THR A 22 13.66 5.71 0.85
C THR A 22 13.20 7.04 0.25
N GLY A 23 11.89 7.21 -0.01
CA GLY A 23 11.32 8.41 -0.61
C GLY A 23 11.72 8.65 -2.07
N LYS A 24 12.25 7.63 -2.75
CA LYS A 24 12.62 7.68 -4.18
C LYS A 24 11.41 7.50 -5.10
N SER A 25 10.29 7.04 -4.57
CA SER A 25 9.00 6.99 -5.24
C SER A 25 7.90 7.64 -4.40
N ARG A 26 6.84 8.13 -5.07
CA ARG A 26 5.64 8.62 -4.38
C ARG A 26 5.07 7.50 -3.52
N ARG A 27 4.68 7.82 -2.29
CA ARG A 27 3.94 6.89 -1.42
C ARG A 27 2.65 6.44 -2.13
N ARG A 28 2.50 5.13 -2.26
CA ARG A 28 1.31 4.46 -2.83
C ARG A 28 1.08 3.18 -2.02
N PRO A 29 -0.17 2.82 -1.70
CA PRO A 29 -0.44 1.57 -0.99
C PRO A 29 -0.05 0.38 -1.86
N ILE A 30 0.74 -0.54 -1.28
CA ILE A 30 1.03 -1.83 -1.90
C ILE A 30 -0.03 -2.82 -1.43
N LEU A 31 -0.73 -3.46 -2.37
CA LEU A 31 -1.74 -4.49 -2.06
C LEU A 31 -1.12 -5.87 -2.25
N LEU A 32 -1.14 -6.69 -1.20
CA LEU A 32 -0.69 -8.08 -1.20
C LEU A 32 -1.92 -9.01 -1.18
N PHE A 33 -2.19 -9.65 -2.31
CA PHE A 33 -3.35 -10.55 -2.44
C PHE A 33 -3.06 -11.94 -1.89
N GLY A 34 -4.00 -12.49 -1.11
CA GLY A 34 -3.91 -13.83 -0.51
C GLY A 34 -3.04 -13.84 0.74
N THR A 35 -3.61 -13.45 1.87
CA THR A 35 -2.89 -13.22 3.14
C THR A 35 -2.10 -14.44 3.61
N ASP A 36 -2.69 -15.64 3.52
CA ASP A 36 -2.04 -16.88 3.99
C ASP A 36 -0.69 -17.12 3.30
N PHE A 37 -0.64 -16.90 1.99
CA PHE A 37 0.58 -17.07 1.21
C PHE A 37 1.71 -16.18 1.73
N TRP A 38 1.44 -14.88 1.88
CA TRP A 38 2.46 -13.90 2.27
C TRP A 38 2.90 -14.04 3.72
N ARG A 39 1.97 -14.32 4.66
CA ARG A 39 2.32 -14.52 6.08
C ARG A 39 3.20 -15.75 6.29
N ARG A 40 3.03 -16.78 5.46
CA ARG A 40 3.87 -17.99 5.48
C ARG A 40 5.20 -17.79 4.78
N LEU A 41 5.23 -16.97 3.73
CA LEU A 41 6.45 -16.73 2.94
C LEU A 41 7.40 -15.74 3.60
N ILE A 42 6.88 -14.65 4.19
CA ILE A 42 7.67 -13.56 4.75
C ILE A 42 7.14 -13.20 6.13
N ASN A 43 8.00 -13.31 7.13
CA ASN A 43 7.72 -12.77 8.46
C ASN A 43 8.24 -11.33 8.55
N PHE A 44 7.38 -10.35 8.22
CA PHE A 44 7.73 -8.94 8.33
C PHE A 44 7.92 -8.47 9.78
N GLU A 45 7.27 -9.13 10.75
CA GLU A 45 7.45 -8.83 12.18
C GLU A 45 8.88 -9.15 12.62
N LEU A 46 9.44 -10.27 12.16
CA LEU A 46 10.85 -10.60 12.41
C LEU A 46 11.80 -9.50 11.89
N LEU A 47 11.50 -8.90 10.73
CA LEU A 47 12.32 -7.82 10.19
C LEU A 47 12.25 -6.55 11.05
N VAL A 48 11.10 -6.28 11.67
CA VAL A 48 10.95 -5.19 12.64
C VAL A 48 11.70 -5.51 13.93
N ASP A 49 11.48 -6.69 14.50
CA ASP A 49 12.06 -7.12 15.78
C ASP A 49 13.60 -7.19 15.74
N THR A 50 14.16 -7.54 14.57
CA THR A 50 15.61 -7.56 14.34
C THR A 50 16.19 -6.21 13.93
N GLY A 51 15.37 -5.16 13.81
CA GLY A 51 15.80 -3.80 13.46
C GLY A 51 16.20 -3.63 11.99
N MET A 52 15.79 -4.54 11.10
CA MET A 52 16.09 -4.49 9.66
C MET A 52 15.17 -3.51 8.92
N ILE A 53 13.95 -3.31 9.41
CA ILE A 53 13.02 -2.27 8.94
C ILE A 53 12.41 -1.53 10.14
N SER A 54 11.89 -0.33 9.93
CA SER A 54 11.20 0.42 10.98
C SER A 54 9.82 -0.17 11.27
N PRO A 55 9.29 -0.03 12.50
CA PRO A 55 7.92 -0.43 12.81
C PRO A 55 6.87 0.25 11.93
N GLN A 56 7.18 1.39 11.31
CA GLN A 56 6.27 2.11 10.43
C GLN A 56 6.24 1.54 9.00
N ASP A 57 7.26 0.79 8.59
CA ASP A 57 7.39 0.26 7.22
C ASP A 57 6.35 -0.83 6.92
N VAL A 58 5.81 -1.50 7.93
CA VAL A 58 4.68 -2.44 7.75
C VAL A 58 3.40 -1.74 7.30
N ASN A 59 3.31 -0.41 7.43
CA ASN A 59 2.20 0.39 6.92
C ASN A 59 2.36 0.76 5.43
N LEU A 60 3.41 0.27 4.75
CA LEU A 60 3.59 0.47 3.31
C LEU A 60 2.73 -0.48 2.47
N PHE A 61 2.28 -1.58 3.06
CA PHE A 61 1.48 -2.59 2.38
C PHE A 61 0.23 -2.98 3.16
N HIS A 62 -0.73 -3.56 2.44
CA HIS A 62 -1.99 -4.06 2.99
C HIS A 62 -2.25 -5.45 2.43
N TYR A 63 -2.63 -6.37 3.30
CA TYR A 63 -3.17 -7.65 2.87
C TYR A 63 -4.62 -7.48 2.41
N VAL A 64 -4.97 -8.14 1.32
CA VAL A 64 -6.33 -8.14 0.75
C VAL A 64 -6.68 -9.53 0.21
N GLU A 65 -7.95 -9.90 0.29
CA GLU A 65 -8.44 -11.18 -0.23
C GLU A 65 -9.19 -11.02 -1.56
N THR A 66 -9.85 -9.87 -1.78
CA THR A 66 -10.66 -9.66 -2.98
C THR A 66 -10.35 -8.35 -3.69
N ALA A 67 -10.74 -8.29 -4.97
CA ALA A 67 -10.57 -7.10 -5.78
C ALA A 67 -11.38 -5.92 -5.21
N GLU A 68 -12.56 -6.18 -4.66
CA GLU A 68 -13.44 -5.20 -4.02
C GLU A 68 -12.80 -4.60 -2.78
N GLU A 69 -12.16 -5.42 -1.94
CA GLU A 69 -11.42 -4.95 -0.78
C GLU A 69 -10.26 -4.04 -1.18
N GLY A 70 -9.46 -4.50 -2.15
CA GLY A 70 -8.37 -3.73 -2.73
C GLY A 70 -8.84 -2.39 -3.31
N TRP A 71 -9.94 -2.41 -4.08
CA TRP A 71 -10.54 -1.20 -4.63
C TRP A 71 -11.02 -0.24 -3.54
N GLY A 72 -11.75 -0.74 -2.55
CA GLY A 72 -12.22 0.07 -1.42
C GLY A 72 -11.08 0.70 -0.61
N LEU A 73 -9.93 0.05 -0.53
CA LEU A 73 -8.72 0.63 0.06
C LEU A 73 -8.19 1.79 -0.80
N LEU A 74 -8.02 1.57 -2.10
CA LEU A 74 -7.57 2.63 -3.02
C LEU A 74 -8.51 3.83 -3.02
N GLN A 75 -9.82 3.60 -2.94
CA GLN A 75 -10.79 4.69 -2.84
C GLN A 75 -10.58 5.54 -1.59
N ARG A 76 -10.33 4.92 -0.44
CA ARG A 76 -10.08 5.63 0.83
C ARG A 76 -8.76 6.40 0.81
N GLU A 77 -7.69 5.76 0.35
CA GLU A 77 -6.34 6.35 0.30
C GLU A 77 -6.26 7.54 -0.67
N TYR A 78 -6.96 7.46 -1.80
CA TYR A 78 -6.92 8.50 -2.84
C TYR A 78 -8.14 9.42 -2.85
N GLY A 79 -9.11 9.23 -1.94
CA GLY A 79 -10.38 9.97 -1.94
C GLY A 79 -11.23 9.76 -3.20
N LEU A 80 -11.07 8.63 -3.89
CA LEU A 80 -11.79 8.34 -5.13
C LEU A 80 -13.25 7.96 -4.83
N GLY A 81 -14.20 8.75 -5.34
CA GLY A 81 -15.63 8.53 -5.12
C GLY A 81 -16.23 9.36 -3.98
N MET A 82 -15.47 10.30 -3.40
CA MET A 82 -16.09 11.42 -2.69
C MET A 82 -16.82 12.31 -3.71
N PRO A 83 -18.04 12.79 -3.42
CA PRO A 83 -18.63 13.87 -4.23
C PRO A 83 -17.65 15.04 -4.27
N PRO A 84 -17.64 15.87 -5.34
CA PRO A 84 -16.77 17.03 -5.40
C PRO A 84 -16.95 17.81 -4.09
N SER A 85 -15.88 17.93 -3.30
CA SER A 85 -15.90 18.81 -2.14
C SER A 85 -16.38 20.17 -2.64
N GLN A 86 -17.42 20.74 -2.02
CA GLN A 86 -17.82 22.12 -2.27
C GLN A 86 -16.72 23.06 -1.76
N THR A 87 -15.58 23.09 -2.42
CA THR A 87 -14.65 24.22 -2.37
C THR A 87 -14.99 25.10 -3.56
N GLY A 88 -16.21 25.63 -3.52
CA GLY A 88 -16.80 26.51 -4.51
C GLY A 88 -17.58 27.59 -3.80
N HIS A 89 -16.92 28.33 -2.90
CA HIS A 89 -17.44 29.56 -2.31
C HIS A 89 -16.37 30.64 -2.26
N PHE A 90 -15.75 30.92 -3.41
CA PHE A 90 -15.13 32.22 -3.72
C PHE A 90 -15.20 32.43 -5.24
N ALA A 91 -16.42 32.46 -5.77
CA ALA A 91 -16.70 32.99 -7.10
C ALA A 91 -18.21 33.32 -7.21
N ALA A 92 -18.70 34.11 -6.26
CA ALA A 92 -19.91 34.91 -6.42
C ALA A 92 -19.84 36.04 -5.39
N ASP A 93 -19.57 37.24 -5.90
CA ASP A 93 -19.82 38.56 -5.29
C ASP A 93 -18.94 39.01 -4.10
N ILE A 94 -17.75 39.54 -4.42
CA ILE A 94 -17.24 40.92 -4.14
C ILE A 94 -15.92 41.11 -4.89
#